data_AF-A0A1W6NX78-F1
#
_entry.id   AF-A0A1W6NX78-F1
#
_cell.length_a   1.000
_cell.length_b   1.000
_cell.length_c   1.000
_cell.angle_alpha   90.00
_cell.angle_beta   90.00
_cell.angle_gamma   90.00
#
_symmetry.space_group_name_H-M   'P 1'
#
loop_
_entity.id
_entity.type
_entity.pdbx_description
1 polymer ?
#
loop_
_entity_poly.entity_id
_entity_poly.type
_entity_poly.pdbx_seq_one_letter_code
_entity_poly.pdbx_strand_id
1 'polypeptide(L)'
;MPHHRILTAAALVALCSAASAQTRTPASALDFGNDTSAWANDGECDDPRFAGPGASSLNVIVDLMKDATDCQTLYEAGEIWLIAEAPAPVKAPPPAGNAVQAPAGVVFGDDSGGWPGDGECDDRRFFGPGMARSVDTANIGKDATDCGAQFARGQVQLWDPNVARAATQCTAINFGDDSGQWSNDGECDDWRFEGPGTSSIMLMDDIMNDATDCRAACNAGRVFLRDY
;
A
#
# COMPACT_ATOMS: atom_id res chain seq x y z
N MET A 1 36.23 29.22 61.23
CA MET A 1 36.36 29.35 59.75
C MET A 1 37.45 28.36 59.29
N PRO A 2 37.50 27.91 58.03
CA PRO A 2 36.59 26.90 57.46
C PRO A 2 37.38 25.76 56.75
N HIS A 3 36.83 24.67 56.18
CA HIS A 3 35.46 24.20 55.90
C HIS A 3 35.32 22.70 56.29
N HIS A 4 34.08 22.17 56.28
CA HIS A 4 33.82 20.78 55.89
C HIS A 4 33.38 20.78 54.41
N ARG A 5 33.99 19.95 53.56
CA ARG A 5 33.50 19.68 52.21
C ARG A 5 32.65 18.40 52.24
N ILE A 6 31.34 18.56 52.12
CA ILE A 6 30.40 17.44 52.01
C ILE A 6 30.59 16.80 50.62
N LEU A 7 30.82 15.49 50.58
CA LEU A 7 30.76 14.72 49.34
C LEU A 7 29.30 14.49 48.95
N THR A 8 28.83 15.18 47.92
CA THR A 8 27.59 14.81 47.22
C THR A 8 27.91 13.81 46.12
N ALA A 9 27.72 12.53 46.41
CA ALA A 9 27.71 11.49 45.38
C ALA A 9 26.44 11.64 44.53
N ALA A 10 26.57 12.20 43.34
CA ALA A 10 25.50 12.24 42.34
C ALA A 10 25.36 10.84 41.72
N ALA A 11 24.40 10.05 42.21
CA ALA A 11 24.04 8.78 41.59
C ALA A 11 23.33 9.06 40.24
N LEU A 12 24.06 8.94 39.13
CA LEU A 12 23.45 8.82 37.81
C LEU A 12 22.72 7.47 37.73
N VAL A 13 21.42 7.50 37.97
CA VAL A 13 20.53 6.39 37.60
C VAL A 13 20.41 6.40 36.08
N ALA A 14 21.21 5.56 35.43
CA ALA A 14 21.04 5.25 34.02
C ALA A 14 19.73 4.47 33.85
N LEU A 15 18.64 5.17 33.54
CA LEU A 15 17.44 4.53 33.02
C LEU A 15 17.77 4.02 31.61
N CYS A 16 18.15 2.75 31.51
CA CYS A 16 18.03 2.03 30.25
C CYS A 16 16.54 1.95 29.92
N SER A 17 16.07 2.80 29.01
CA SER A 17 14.80 2.61 28.34
C SER A 17 14.83 1.25 27.67
N ALA A 18 14.06 0.29 28.19
CA ALA A 18 13.77 -0.94 27.46
C ALA A 18 13.02 -0.52 26.19
N ALA A 19 13.68 -0.63 25.04
CA ALA A 19 13.00 -0.51 23.77
C ALA A 19 11.92 -1.59 23.73
N SER A 20 10.67 -1.19 23.51
CA SER A 20 9.57 -2.13 23.33
C SER A 20 9.91 -3.02 22.14
N ALA A 21 10.16 -4.30 22.40
CA ALA A 21 10.27 -5.29 21.33
C ALA A 21 8.87 -5.43 20.70
N GLN A 22 8.65 -4.76 19.57
CA GLN A 22 7.44 -4.96 18.78
C GLN A 22 7.38 -6.44 18.38
N THR A 23 6.28 -7.09 18.75
CA THR A 23 6.03 -8.50 18.44
C THR A 23 5.68 -8.63 16.97
N ARG A 24 6.73 -8.80 16.16
CA ARG A 24 6.65 -9.18 14.75
C ARG A 24 5.87 -10.49 14.61
N THR A 25 4.98 -10.59 13.62
CA THR A 25 4.24 -11.83 13.39
C THR A 25 5.20 -12.95 12.98
N PRO A 26 5.09 -14.17 13.54
CA PRO A 26 5.95 -15.28 13.12
C PRO A 26 5.66 -15.64 11.65
N ALA A 27 6.70 -15.93 10.87
CA ALA A 27 6.57 -16.28 9.44
C ALA A 27 5.57 -17.43 9.21
N SER A 28 5.51 -18.41 10.13
CA SER A 28 4.54 -19.52 10.10
C SER A 28 3.06 -19.13 10.26
N ALA A 29 2.76 -17.85 10.49
CA ALA A 29 1.40 -17.30 10.57
C ALA A 29 1.10 -16.28 9.45
N LEU A 30 2.05 -16.04 8.55
CA LEU A 30 1.86 -15.21 7.36
C LEU A 30 1.61 -16.07 6.14
N ASP A 31 0.67 -15.62 5.29
CA ASP A 31 0.49 -16.17 3.96
C ASP A 31 1.35 -15.38 2.97
N PHE A 32 2.47 -15.97 2.56
CA PHE A 32 3.36 -15.42 1.54
C PHE A 32 2.84 -15.66 0.12
N GLY A 33 1.84 -16.52 -0.08
CA GLY A 33 1.23 -16.80 -1.38
C GLY A 33 1.92 -17.94 -2.16
N ASN A 34 2.31 -17.65 -3.40
CA ASN A 34 2.94 -18.58 -4.34
C ASN A 34 4.05 -17.87 -5.15
N ASP A 35 4.68 -18.58 -6.09
CA ASP A 35 5.74 -18.05 -6.96
C ASP A 35 5.23 -17.99 -8.42
N THR A 36 4.35 -17.04 -8.76
CA THR A 36 3.72 -16.95 -10.10
C THR A 36 3.91 -15.64 -10.84
N SER A 37 4.62 -14.65 -10.26
CA SER A 37 4.99 -13.44 -11.00
C SER A 37 6.12 -13.71 -12.01
N ALA A 38 6.40 -12.72 -12.85
CA ALA A 38 7.56 -12.78 -13.77
C ALA A 38 8.90 -12.54 -13.05
N TRP A 39 8.85 -12.11 -11.78
CA TRP A 39 10.00 -11.73 -10.96
C TRP A 39 10.23 -12.66 -9.76
N ALA A 40 9.29 -13.57 -9.46
CA ALA A 40 9.42 -14.53 -8.37
C ALA A 40 10.71 -15.38 -8.45
N ASN A 41 11.35 -15.59 -7.30
CA ASN A 41 12.66 -16.26 -7.18
C ASN A 41 13.82 -15.50 -7.86
N ASP A 42 13.81 -14.17 -7.92
CA ASP A 42 14.94 -13.35 -8.40
C ASP A 42 15.90 -12.84 -7.32
N GLY A 43 15.50 -12.92 -6.04
CA GLY A 43 16.27 -12.55 -4.86
C GLY A 43 15.86 -11.24 -4.18
N GLU A 44 14.93 -10.47 -4.75
CA GLU A 44 14.16 -9.42 -4.05
C GLU A 44 12.78 -9.97 -3.63
N CYS A 45 12.05 -9.26 -2.77
CA CYS A 45 10.66 -9.56 -2.46
C CYS A 45 9.73 -8.59 -3.21
N ASP A 46 9.01 -9.06 -4.22
CA ASP A 46 8.12 -8.21 -5.03
C ASP A 46 6.75 -7.95 -4.41
N ASP A 47 6.37 -8.69 -3.37
CA ASP A 47 5.07 -8.53 -2.72
C ASP A 47 4.98 -7.17 -1.98
N PRO A 48 4.12 -6.24 -2.43
CA PRO A 48 4.03 -4.87 -1.91
C PRO A 48 3.44 -4.78 -0.49
N ARG A 49 3.09 -5.90 0.16
CA ARG A 49 2.80 -5.93 1.60
C ARG A 49 4.07 -5.76 2.43
N PHE A 50 5.24 -6.00 1.85
CA PHE A 50 6.52 -5.95 2.53
C PHE A 50 7.35 -4.72 2.13
N ALA A 51 8.23 -4.30 3.04
CA ALA A 51 9.24 -3.28 2.77
C ALA A 51 10.54 -3.62 3.50
N GLY A 52 11.67 -3.11 3.00
CA GLY A 52 12.99 -3.28 3.60
C GLY A 52 14.09 -3.32 2.54
N PRO A 53 15.37 -3.45 2.92
CA PRO A 53 16.48 -3.58 1.97
C PRO A 53 16.37 -4.77 1.00
N GLY A 54 15.60 -5.82 1.33
CA GLY A 54 15.31 -6.92 0.41
C GLY A 54 14.01 -6.77 -0.40
N ALA A 55 13.22 -5.71 -0.19
CA ALA A 55 11.96 -5.54 -0.92
C ALA A 55 12.20 -4.85 -2.27
N SER A 56 11.49 -5.30 -3.30
CA SER A 56 11.52 -4.75 -4.65
C SER A 56 11.25 -3.25 -4.63
N SER A 57 11.99 -2.52 -5.46
CA SER A 57 11.80 -1.07 -5.57
C SER A 57 10.54 -0.66 -6.33
N LEU A 58 9.89 -1.58 -7.04
CA LEU A 58 8.72 -1.31 -7.87
C LEU A 58 7.39 -1.42 -7.10
N ASN A 59 7.30 -2.29 -6.08
CA ASN A 59 6.12 -2.50 -5.22
C ASN A 59 4.78 -2.49 -5.98
N VAL A 60 4.73 -3.16 -7.13
CA VAL A 60 3.53 -3.16 -7.97
C VAL A 60 2.52 -4.18 -7.47
N ILE A 61 1.25 -3.77 -7.38
CA ILE A 61 0.17 -4.62 -6.84
C ILE A 61 -0.02 -5.94 -7.60
N VAL A 62 0.42 -6.03 -8.86
CA VAL A 62 0.34 -7.25 -9.66
C VAL A 62 1.12 -8.42 -9.04
N ASP A 63 2.14 -8.15 -8.22
CA ASP A 63 3.00 -9.16 -7.58
C ASP A 63 2.61 -9.49 -6.13
N LEU A 64 1.49 -8.93 -5.66
CA LEU A 64 0.83 -9.30 -4.40
C LEU A 64 0.61 -10.82 -4.31
N MET A 65 1.23 -11.45 -3.31
CA MET A 65 1.18 -12.88 -3.03
C MET A 65 1.73 -13.78 -4.15
N LYS A 66 2.63 -13.26 -5.00
CA LYS A 66 3.18 -13.97 -6.16
C LYS A 66 4.69 -14.22 -6.14
N ASP A 67 5.36 -13.85 -5.06
CA ASP A 67 6.79 -14.12 -4.84
C ASP A 67 7.01 -14.64 -3.40
N ALA A 68 6.46 -15.82 -3.11
CA ALA A 68 6.41 -16.34 -1.75
C ALA A 68 7.77 -16.79 -1.22
N THR A 69 8.61 -17.40 -2.07
CA THR A 69 9.90 -17.98 -1.66
C THR A 69 10.89 -16.91 -1.19
N ASP A 70 11.04 -15.81 -1.93
CA ASP A 70 11.98 -14.75 -1.56
C ASP A 70 11.41 -13.88 -0.44
N CYS A 71 10.12 -13.50 -0.50
CA CYS A 71 9.47 -12.80 0.60
C CYS A 71 9.51 -13.59 1.92
N GLN A 72 9.31 -14.92 1.92
CA GLN A 72 9.48 -15.72 3.14
C GLN A 72 10.94 -15.69 3.63
N THR A 73 11.89 -15.95 2.73
CA THR A 73 13.32 -16.03 3.06
C THR A 73 13.85 -14.72 3.65
N LEU A 74 13.55 -13.60 3.00
CA LEU A 74 13.95 -12.26 3.43
C LEU A 74 13.21 -11.82 4.70
N TYR A 75 11.96 -12.25 4.88
CA TYR A 75 11.24 -12.00 6.13
C TYR A 75 11.90 -12.76 7.29
N GLU A 76 12.18 -14.05 7.13
CA GLU A 76 12.87 -14.84 8.16
C GLU A 76 14.29 -14.32 8.46
N ALA A 77 15.01 -13.81 7.46
CA ALA A 77 16.30 -13.14 7.63
C ALA A 77 16.20 -11.77 8.36
N GLY A 78 15.02 -11.13 8.34
CA GLY A 78 14.80 -9.79 8.89
C GLY A 78 15.22 -8.66 7.95
N GLU A 79 15.38 -8.94 6.66
CA GLU A 79 15.74 -7.97 5.62
C GLU A 79 14.51 -7.28 5.02
N ILE A 80 13.31 -7.81 5.25
CA ILE A 80 12.04 -7.14 5.00
C ILE A 80 11.10 -7.31 6.20
N TRP A 81 10.05 -6.50 6.26
CA TRP A 81 8.98 -6.55 7.26
C TRP A 81 7.64 -6.22 6.58
N LEU A 82 6.53 -6.64 7.19
CA LEU A 82 5.21 -6.18 6.74
C LEU A 82 5.09 -4.68 6.99
N ILE A 83 4.61 -3.93 6.01
CA ILE A 83 4.41 -2.47 6.12
C ILE A 83 3.46 -2.14 7.28
N ALA A 84 2.43 -2.97 7.48
CA ALA A 84 1.47 -2.86 8.59
C ALA A 84 2.09 -3.12 9.99
N GLU A 85 3.27 -3.75 10.08
CA GLU A 85 3.96 -4.05 11.34
C GLU A 85 5.20 -3.17 11.58
N ALA A 86 5.58 -2.36 10.59
CA ALA A 86 6.80 -1.59 10.59
C ALA A 86 6.76 -0.42 11.60
N PRO A 87 7.77 -0.26 12.48
CA PRO A 87 8.12 1.06 12.98
C PRO A 87 8.70 1.87 11.80
N ALA A 88 7.91 2.82 11.28
CA ALA A 88 8.13 3.51 10.01
C ALA A 88 9.58 3.95 9.71
N PRO A 89 10.20 3.49 8.60
CA PRO A 89 11.43 4.06 8.05
C PRO A 89 11.15 5.36 7.27
N VAL A 90 12.06 6.32 7.35
CA VAL A 90 11.84 7.70 6.88
C VAL A 90 12.27 7.99 5.43
N LYS A 91 11.29 8.14 4.53
CA LYS A 91 11.27 9.12 3.42
C LYS A 91 9.91 9.03 2.68
N ALA A 92 9.06 10.04 2.56
CA ALA A 92 9.00 11.37 3.19
C ALA A 92 8.06 11.35 4.43
N PRO A 93 7.95 12.43 5.23
CA PRO A 93 7.14 12.39 6.45
C PRO A 93 5.63 12.41 6.13
N PRO A 94 4.84 11.42 6.61
CA PRO A 94 3.45 11.70 6.94
C PRO A 94 3.44 12.81 8.01
N PRO A 95 2.51 13.78 7.96
CA PRO A 95 2.44 14.81 9.00
C PRO A 95 2.18 14.16 10.37
N ALA A 96 3.15 14.28 11.28
CA ALA A 96 3.10 13.62 12.57
C ALA A 96 1.92 14.11 13.43
N GLY A 97 0.96 13.23 13.74
CA GLY A 97 -0.23 13.60 14.49
C GLY A 97 -1.13 12.44 14.86
N ASN A 98 -0.79 11.73 15.94
CA ASN A 98 -1.59 10.68 16.59
C ASN A 98 -1.83 9.41 15.75
N ALA A 99 -2.40 8.39 16.40
CA ALA A 99 -3.08 7.32 15.67
C ALA A 99 -4.14 7.97 14.78
N VAL A 100 -4.11 7.69 13.48
CA VAL A 100 -5.07 8.22 12.52
C VAL A 100 -6.40 7.50 12.75
N GLN A 101 -7.15 8.03 13.73
CA GLN A 101 -8.59 8.16 13.56
C GLN A 101 -8.78 8.72 12.15
N ALA A 102 -9.51 7.99 11.29
CA ALA A 102 -9.77 8.43 9.92
C ALA A 102 -10.13 9.92 9.94
N PRO A 103 -9.46 10.79 9.15
CA PRO A 103 -9.59 12.23 9.29
C PRO A 103 -11.07 12.58 9.28
N ALA A 104 -11.53 13.26 10.34
CA ALA A 104 -12.95 13.34 10.69
C ALA A 104 -13.79 13.82 9.49
N GLY A 105 -14.37 12.87 8.75
CA GLY A 105 -14.84 13.11 7.38
C GLY A 105 -14.65 11.97 6.37
N VAL A 106 -13.87 10.90 6.63
CA VAL A 106 -13.92 9.69 5.77
C VAL A 106 -15.29 9.03 5.91
N VAL A 107 -16.08 9.04 4.84
CA VAL A 107 -17.40 8.40 4.78
C VAL A 107 -17.26 7.06 4.03
N PHE A 108 -17.11 5.99 4.80
CA PHE A 108 -17.02 4.62 4.27
C PHE A 108 -18.31 4.18 3.56
N GLY A 109 -19.49 4.56 4.08
CA GLY A 109 -20.78 4.34 3.41
C GLY A 109 -21.71 3.42 4.20
N ASP A 110 -22.32 2.45 3.52
CA ASP A 110 -23.08 1.34 4.10
C ASP A 110 -22.53 -0.03 3.64
N ASP A 111 -23.18 -1.13 4.04
CA ASP A 111 -22.86 -2.51 3.64
C ASP A 111 -23.96 -3.02 2.68
N SER A 112 -24.01 -2.48 1.46
CA SER A 112 -25.02 -2.83 0.44
C SER A 112 -24.39 -3.46 -0.82
N GLY A 113 -25.18 -4.19 -1.61
CA GLY A 113 -24.66 -4.88 -2.79
C GLY A 113 -24.33 -6.35 -2.53
N GLY A 114 -23.32 -6.89 -3.24
CA GLY A 114 -23.03 -8.33 -3.30
C GLY A 114 -21.74 -8.79 -2.60
N TRP A 115 -20.85 -7.85 -2.30
CA TRP A 115 -19.49 -8.08 -1.80
C TRP A 115 -19.22 -7.68 -0.33
N PRO A 116 -20.03 -6.87 0.39
CA PRO A 116 -19.72 -6.50 1.78
C PRO A 116 -19.59 -7.70 2.71
N GLY A 117 -18.54 -7.71 3.54
CA GLY A 117 -18.28 -8.76 4.51
C GLY A 117 -17.47 -9.94 3.95
N ASP A 118 -16.85 -9.81 2.78
CA ASP A 118 -15.94 -10.83 2.22
C ASP A 118 -14.48 -10.68 2.70
N GLY A 119 -14.14 -9.53 3.29
CA GLY A 119 -12.83 -9.23 3.88
C GLY A 119 -11.91 -8.38 2.99
N GLU A 120 -12.27 -8.07 1.74
CA GLU A 120 -11.56 -7.09 0.89
C GLU A 120 -12.29 -5.73 0.92
N CYS A 121 -11.65 -4.65 0.46
CA CYS A 121 -12.30 -3.34 0.31
C CYS A 121 -12.68 -3.09 -1.16
N ASP A 122 -13.97 -3.21 -1.49
CA ASP A 122 -14.50 -3.04 -2.86
C ASP A 122 -14.57 -1.59 -3.35
N ASP A 123 -14.45 -0.63 -2.43
CA ASP A 123 -14.64 0.77 -2.75
C ASP A 123 -13.40 1.35 -3.44
N ARG A 124 -13.49 1.52 -4.77
CA ARG A 124 -12.41 2.08 -5.61
C ARG A 124 -11.92 3.49 -5.24
N ARG A 125 -12.57 4.20 -4.30
CA ARG A 125 -12.02 5.43 -3.71
C ARG A 125 -10.77 5.16 -2.86
N PHE A 126 -10.57 3.92 -2.43
CA PHE A 126 -9.40 3.49 -1.68
C PHE A 126 -8.34 2.86 -2.59
N PHE A 127 -7.14 2.69 -2.06
CA PHE A 127 -6.04 1.92 -2.67
C PHE A 127 -5.15 1.28 -1.60
N GLY A 128 -4.47 0.19 -1.95
CA GLY A 128 -3.55 -0.54 -1.08
C GLY A 128 -3.82 -2.06 -1.06
N PRO A 129 -2.99 -2.85 -0.36
CA PRO A 129 -3.08 -4.32 -0.36
C PRO A 129 -4.33 -4.92 0.32
N GLY A 130 -5.17 -4.10 0.97
CA GLY A 130 -6.48 -4.52 1.51
C GLY A 130 -7.66 -4.26 0.56
N MET A 131 -7.41 -3.77 -0.65
CA MET A 131 -8.42 -3.45 -1.66
C MET A 131 -8.73 -4.67 -2.52
N ALA A 132 -9.98 -4.79 -2.98
CA ALA A 132 -10.41 -5.90 -3.83
C ALA A 132 -9.67 -5.92 -5.17
N ARG A 133 -9.43 -7.12 -5.71
CA ARG A 133 -8.71 -7.31 -6.99
C ARG A 133 -9.46 -6.80 -8.22
N SER A 134 -10.77 -6.63 -8.08
CA SER A 134 -11.70 -6.12 -9.08
C SER A 134 -12.58 -5.09 -8.40
N VAL A 135 -12.44 -3.81 -8.77
CA VAL A 135 -13.27 -2.75 -8.20
C VAL A 135 -14.07 -2.03 -9.27
N ASP A 136 -15.27 -1.56 -8.93
CA ASP A 136 -16.14 -0.89 -9.87
C ASP A 136 -16.72 0.42 -9.30
N THR A 137 -17.24 1.27 -10.17
CA THR A 137 -17.89 2.54 -9.75
C THR A 137 -19.24 2.32 -9.05
N ALA A 138 -19.83 1.12 -9.12
CA ALA A 138 -21.08 0.79 -8.48
C ALA A 138 -20.91 0.40 -6.99
N ASN A 139 -19.73 -0.06 -6.55
CA ASN A 139 -19.42 -0.44 -5.17
C ASN A 139 -18.82 0.71 -4.32
N ILE A 140 -18.74 1.92 -4.89
CA ILE A 140 -18.39 3.14 -4.17
C ILE A 140 -19.37 3.36 -3.00
N GLY A 141 -18.84 3.38 -1.77
CA GLY A 141 -19.59 3.62 -0.55
C GLY A 141 -20.47 2.45 -0.10
N LYS A 142 -20.19 1.23 -0.56
CA LYS A 142 -21.06 0.06 -0.37
C LYS A 142 -20.49 -1.08 0.46
N ASP A 143 -19.18 -1.10 0.67
CA ASP A 143 -18.53 -1.97 1.64
C ASP A 143 -17.93 -1.08 2.73
N ALA A 144 -18.71 -0.75 3.76
CA ALA A 144 -18.26 0.15 4.81
C ALA A 144 -17.52 -0.59 5.92
N THR A 145 -17.92 -1.84 6.19
CA THR A 145 -17.33 -2.69 7.23
C THR A 145 -15.90 -3.10 6.86
N ASP A 146 -15.65 -3.65 5.67
CA ASP A 146 -14.32 -4.15 5.33
C ASP A 146 -13.37 -3.01 4.92
N CYS A 147 -13.78 -2.06 4.07
CA CYS A 147 -12.99 -0.83 3.87
C CYS A 147 -12.66 -0.08 5.18
N GLY A 148 -13.60 -0.05 6.13
CA GLY A 148 -13.36 0.53 7.47
C GLY A 148 -12.31 -0.25 8.27
N ALA A 149 -12.36 -1.59 8.24
CA ALA A 149 -11.41 -2.47 8.91
C ALA A 149 -10.02 -2.43 8.26
N GLN A 150 -9.95 -2.48 6.92
CA GLN A 150 -8.73 -2.41 6.12
C GLN A 150 -8.04 -1.05 6.30
N PHE A 151 -8.80 0.06 6.31
CA PHE A 151 -8.26 1.40 6.60
C PHE A 151 -7.72 1.50 8.04
N ALA A 152 -8.44 0.95 9.02
CA ALA A 152 -7.99 0.95 10.42
C ALA A 152 -6.71 0.12 10.66
N ARG A 153 -6.42 -0.85 9.78
CA ARG A 153 -5.17 -1.63 9.76
C ARG A 153 -4.06 -1.01 8.91
N GLY A 154 -4.33 0.11 8.22
CA GLY A 154 -3.40 0.73 7.26
C GLY A 154 -3.20 -0.09 5.98
N GLN A 155 -4.07 -1.07 5.70
CA GLN A 155 -4.03 -1.91 4.51
C GLN A 155 -4.66 -1.22 3.28
N VAL A 156 -5.51 -0.20 3.49
CA VAL A 156 -5.92 0.73 2.44
C VAL A 156 -5.85 2.18 2.90
N GLN A 157 -5.67 3.08 1.93
CA GLN A 157 -5.69 4.54 2.10
C GLN A 157 -6.73 5.14 1.15
N LEU A 158 -7.27 6.31 1.50
CA LEU A 158 -8.17 7.04 0.60
C LEU A 158 -7.34 7.76 -0.47
N TRP A 159 -7.68 7.55 -1.75
CA TRP A 159 -7.01 8.20 -2.87
C TRP A 159 -7.41 9.69 -2.96
N ASP A 160 -6.44 10.61 -2.95
CA ASP A 160 -6.69 12.05 -3.13
C ASP A 160 -6.34 12.48 -4.57
N PRO A 161 -7.33 12.89 -5.40
CA PRO A 161 -7.10 13.29 -6.79
C PRO A 161 -6.21 14.53 -6.95
N ASN A 162 -6.04 15.35 -5.91
CA ASN A 162 -5.16 16.52 -5.95
C ASN A 162 -3.71 16.13 -5.67
N VAL A 163 -3.48 15.21 -4.73
CA VAL A 163 -2.13 14.72 -4.40
C VAL A 163 -1.64 13.80 -5.50
N ALA A 164 -2.47 12.85 -5.95
CA ALA A 164 -2.19 11.99 -7.10
C ALA A 164 -1.80 12.79 -8.36
N ARG A 165 -2.56 13.86 -8.66
CA ARG A 165 -2.26 14.79 -9.77
C ARG A 165 -0.94 15.53 -9.62
N ALA A 166 -0.53 15.86 -8.39
CA ALA A 166 0.71 16.57 -8.13
C ALA A 166 1.95 15.66 -8.18
N ALA A 167 1.79 14.38 -7.82
CA ALA A 167 2.87 13.40 -7.76
C ALA A 167 3.06 12.58 -9.05
N THR A 168 1.98 12.29 -9.80
CA THR A 168 2.03 11.49 -11.03
C THR A 168 2.87 12.15 -12.11
N GLN A 169 3.96 11.49 -12.52
CA GLN A 169 4.85 11.93 -13.59
C GLN A 169 4.69 11.02 -14.82
N CYS A 170 3.73 11.32 -15.70
CA CYS A 170 3.40 10.49 -16.87
C CYS A 170 4.61 10.14 -17.77
N THR A 171 5.65 10.98 -17.82
CA THR A 171 6.87 10.72 -18.60
C THR A 171 7.81 9.67 -17.97
N ALA A 172 7.63 9.35 -16.69
CA ALA A 172 8.41 8.35 -15.95
C ALA A 172 7.70 6.99 -15.86
N ILE A 173 6.41 6.92 -16.19
CA ILE A 173 5.61 5.69 -16.03
C ILE A 173 5.85 4.75 -17.22
N ASN A 174 6.14 3.48 -16.88
CA ASN A 174 5.95 2.39 -17.82
C ASN A 174 4.46 2.03 -17.86
N PHE A 175 3.84 2.18 -19.02
CA PHE A 175 2.43 1.85 -19.27
C PHE A 175 2.24 0.43 -19.83
N GLY A 176 3.33 -0.27 -20.18
CA GLY A 176 3.28 -1.61 -20.75
C GLY A 176 2.98 -1.62 -22.25
N ASP A 177 2.08 -2.52 -22.69
CA ASP A 177 1.64 -2.69 -24.07
C ASP A 177 0.10 -2.70 -24.20
N ASP A 178 -0.40 -3.04 -25.40
CA ASP A 178 -1.83 -3.09 -25.74
C ASP A 178 -2.28 -4.54 -25.95
N SER A 179 -1.93 -5.46 -25.03
CA SER A 179 -2.30 -6.88 -25.10
C SER A 179 -3.62 -7.23 -24.40
N GLY A 180 -4.19 -6.31 -23.64
CA GLY A 180 -5.42 -6.50 -22.87
C GLY A 180 -6.68 -6.57 -23.74
N GLN A 181 -7.72 -7.25 -23.25
CA GLN A 181 -9.00 -7.37 -23.95
C GLN A 181 -9.67 -6.00 -24.18
N TRP A 182 -9.45 -5.06 -23.27
CA TRP A 182 -10.05 -3.73 -23.26
C TRP A 182 -9.14 -2.64 -23.85
N SER A 183 -7.91 -3.00 -24.26
CA SER A 183 -6.98 -2.04 -24.84
C SER A 183 -7.52 -1.35 -26.09
N ASN A 184 -7.20 -0.06 -26.23
CA ASN A 184 -7.65 0.80 -27.36
C ASN A 184 -9.18 1.03 -27.43
N ASP A 185 -9.91 0.94 -26.32
CA ASP A 185 -11.35 1.24 -26.27
C ASP A 185 -11.70 2.72 -25.97
N GLY A 186 -10.71 3.50 -25.50
CA GLY A 186 -10.81 4.92 -25.17
C GLY A 186 -10.92 5.24 -23.67
N GLU A 187 -10.98 4.23 -22.81
CA GLU A 187 -10.81 4.33 -21.35
C GLU A 187 -9.45 3.73 -20.93
N CYS A 188 -9.02 3.98 -19.70
CA CYS A 188 -7.80 3.38 -19.14
C CYS A 188 -8.16 2.26 -18.16
N ASP A 189 -7.87 1.01 -18.52
CA ASP A 189 -8.21 -0.18 -17.70
C ASP A 189 -7.10 -0.58 -16.71
N ASP A 190 -5.90 0.01 -16.81
CA ASP A 190 -4.80 -0.30 -15.90
C ASP A 190 -5.13 0.08 -14.45
N TRP A 191 -5.35 -0.94 -13.62
CA TRP A 191 -5.77 -0.83 -12.22
C TRP A 191 -4.89 0.11 -11.39
N ARG A 192 -3.61 0.29 -11.74
CA ARG A 192 -2.69 1.21 -11.05
C ARG A 192 -3.16 2.67 -11.11
N PHE A 193 -4.13 2.99 -11.96
CA PHE A 193 -4.66 4.34 -12.16
C PHE A 193 -6.07 4.53 -11.58
N GLU A 194 -6.39 5.80 -11.33
CA GLU A 194 -7.73 6.29 -10.99
C GLU A 194 -7.95 7.70 -11.59
N GLY A 195 -9.21 8.04 -11.87
CA GLY A 195 -9.62 9.36 -12.36
C GLY A 195 -10.64 9.31 -13.50
N PRO A 196 -11.14 10.47 -13.96
CA PRO A 196 -12.17 10.57 -15.02
C PRO A 196 -11.74 10.12 -16.42
N GLY A 197 -10.64 9.37 -16.56
CA GLY A 197 -10.22 8.68 -17.78
C GLY A 197 -10.07 7.18 -17.62
N THR A 198 -10.30 6.60 -16.44
CA THR A 198 -10.29 5.15 -16.25
C THR A 198 -11.63 4.51 -16.57
N SER A 199 -11.59 3.21 -16.86
CA SER A 199 -12.77 2.36 -17.01
C SER A 199 -13.67 2.35 -15.77
N SER A 200 -14.95 2.03 -15.99
CA SER A 200 -15.96 1.91 -14.92
C SER A 200 -15.72 0.71 -13.98
N ILE A 201 -14.94 -0.28 -14.44
CA ILE A 201 -14.48 -1.47 -13.71
C ILE A 201 -12.96 -1.52 -13.88
N MET A 202 -12.21 -1.71 -12.80
CA MET A 202 -10.75 -1.87 -12.83
C MET A 202 -10.41 -3.28 -12.39
N LEU A 203 -9.67 -4.03 -13.20
CA LEU A 203 -9.21 -5.38 -12.88
C LEU A 203 -7.68 -5.40 -12.75
N MET A 204 -7.16 -6.03 -11.70
CA MET A 204 -5.70 -6.20 -11.54
C MET A 204 -5.04 -6.96 -12.70
N ASP A 205 -5.82 -7.70 -13.49
CA ASP A 205 -5.33 -8.45 -14.64
C ASP A 205 -5.15 -7.57 -15.91
N ASP A 206 -5.68 -6.34 -15.91
CA ASP A 206 -5.50 -5.34 -16.98
C ASP A 206 -4.31 -4.38 -16.72
N ILE A 207 -3.57 -4.56 -15.63
CA ILE A 207 -2.34 -3.82 -15.33
C ILE A 207 -1.34 -3.99 -16.49
N MET A 208 -0.80 -2.87 -16.98
CA MET A 208 0.19 -2.79 -18.07
C MET A 208 -0.29 -3.30 -19.45
N ASN A 209 -1.60 -3.54 -19.61
CA ASN A 209 -2.16 -4.19 -20.80
C ASN A 209 -3.00 -3.23 -21.68
N ASP A 210 -3.15 -1.96 -21.27
CA ASP A 210 -3.73 -0.86 -22.05
C ASP A 210 -2.78 0.37 -22.05
N ALA A 211 -1.68 0.28 -22.78
CA ALA A 211 -0.65 1.30 -22.74
C ALA A 211 -0.99 2.56 -23.54
N THR A 212 -1.76 2.43 -24.61
CA THR A 212 -2.12 3.54 -25.50
C THR A 212 -3.10 4.49 -24.83
N ASP A 213 -4.22 4.00 -24.29
CA ASP A 213 -5.24 4.87 -23.71
C ASP A 213 -4.86 5.37 -22.31
N CYS A 214 -4.29 4.54 -21.42
CA CYS A 214 -3.72 5.04 -20.16
C CYS A 214 -2.65 6.13 -20.36
N ARG A 215 -1.78 6.02 -21.38
CA ARG A 215 -0.79 7.07 -21.69
C ARG A 215 -1.46 8.33 -22.22
N ALA A 216 -2.46 8.21 -23.09
CA ALA A 216 -3.23 9.35 -23.60
C ALA A 216 -3.97 10.06 -22.46
N ALA A 217 -4.64 9.31 -21.58
CA ALA A 217 -5.39 9.81 -20.45
C ALA A 217 -4.49 10.47 -19.38
N CYS A 218 -3.31 9.92 -19.10
CA CYS A 218 -2.34 10.51 -18.18
C CYS A 218 -1.84 11.87 -18.73
N ASN A 219 -1.42 11.90 -20.00
CA ASN A 219 -0.99 13.14 -20.67
C ASN A 219 -2.10 14.19 -20.76
N ALA A 220 -3.38 13.77 -20.81
CA ALA A 220 -4.54 14.65 -20.76
C ALA A 220 -4.91 15.11 -19.33
N GLY A 221 -4.23 14.63 -18.28
CA GLY A 221 -4.55 14.91 -16.89
C GLY A 221 -5.92 14.36 -16.46
N ARG A 222 -6.32 13.21 -17.05
CA ARG A 222 -7.57 12.48 -16.77
C ARG A 222 -7.37 11.27 -15.85
N VAL A 223 -6.16 10.70 -15.78
CA VAL A 223 -5.82 9.62 -14.83
C VAL A 223 -4.51 9.91 -14.12
N PHE A 224 -4.40 9.40 -12.89
CA PHE A 224 -3.24 9.51 -12.02
C PHE A 224 -3.01 8.18 -11.32
N LEU A 225 -1.79 7.91 -10.85
CA LEU A 225 -1.51 6.68 -10.11
C LEU A 225 -2.34 6.64 -8.81
N ARG A 226 -2.65 5.42 -8.37
CA ARG A 226 -3.24 5.14 -7.05
C ARG A 226 -2.21 5.34 -5.95
N ASP A 227 -1.01 4.78 -6.15
CA ASP A 227 0.15 4.88 -5.26
C ASP A 227 1.13 5.95 -5.80
N TYR A 228 1.52 6.93 -4.97
CA TYR A 228 2.13 8.19 -5.42
C TYR A 228 2.99 8.94 -4.37
#